data_AF-A0AAV0JB83-F1
#
_entry.id   AF-A0AAV0JB83-F1
#
_cell.length_a   1.000
_cell.length_b   1.000
_cell.length_c   1.000
_cell.angle_alpha   90.00
_cell.angle_beta   90.00
_cell.angle_gamma   90.00
#
_symmetry.space_group_name_H-M   'P 1'
#
loop_
_entity.id
_entity.type
_entity.pdbx_description
1 polymer ?
#
loop_
_entity_poly.entity_id
_entity_poly.type
_entity_poly.pdbx_seq_one_letter_code
_entity_poly.pdbx_strand_id
1 'polypeptide(L)' 'MKPSSGALIIILFQALVALSLAGLSVSKDFDFFYFVQQWPGSYCDTKQSCCYPTTGKPAADFGVHGLWPNYN' A
#
# COMPACT_ATOMS: atom_id res chain seq x y z
N MET A 1 5.32 39.65 25.95
CA MET A 1 5.75 40.39 24.74
C MET A 1 4.95 39.84 23.56
N LYS A 2 4.26 40.70 22.79
CA LYS A 2 3.39 40.27 21.68
C LYS A 2 4.22 40.23 20.39
N PRO A 3 4.23 39.12 19.62
CA PRO A 3 5.02 39.03 18.40
C PRO A 3 4.52 40.04 17.36
N SER A 4 5.44 40.61 16.60
CA SER A 4 5.11 41.53 15.50
C SER A 4 4.46 40.76 14.34
N SER A 5 3.68 41.47 13.50
CA SER A 5 3.00 40.87 12.35
C SER A 5 3.96 40.18 11.38
N GLY A 6 5.19 40.70 11.22
CA GLY A 6 6.24 40.05 10.43
C GLY A 6 6.73 38.73 11.03
N ALA A 7 6.84 38.65 12.36
CA ALA A 7 7.22 37.42 13.05
C ALA A 7 6.15 36.33 12.90
N LEU A 8 4.86 36.70 12.92
CA LEU A 8 3.75 35.77 12.71
C LEU A 8 3.76 35.16 11.30
N ILE A 9 4.03 35.96 10.27
CA ILE A 9 4.10 35.49 8.87
C ILE A 9 5.24 34.47 8.70
N ILE A 10 6.40 34.74 9.30
CA ILE A 10 7.56 33.84 9.23
C ILE A 10 7.23 32.50 9.90
N ILE A 11 6.60 32.53 11.08
CA ILE A 11 6.20 31.31 11.80
C ILE A 11 5.20 30.49 10.99
N LEU A 12 4.20 31.13 10.38
CA LEU A 12 3.21 30.45 9.54
C LEU A 12 3.84 29.82 8.29
N PHE A 13 4.78 30.51 7.66
CA PHE A 13 5.51 29.98 6.51
C PHE A 13 6.37 28.78 6.91
N GLN A 14 7.08 28.85 8.03
CA GLN A 14 7.86 27.72 8.55
C GLN A 14 6.95 26.52 8.90
N ALA A 15 5.78 26.75 9.49
CA ALA A 15 4.82 25.71 9.80
C ALA A 15 4.26 25.04 8.54
N LEU A 16 3.96 25.82 7.49
CA LEU A 16 3.49 25.29 6.20
C LEU A 16 4.57 24.42 5.53
N VAL A 17 5.83 24.89 5.53
CA VAL A 17 6.96 24.12 5.03
C VAL A 17 7.10 22.81 5.82
N ALA A 18 7.08 22.86 7.15
CA ALA A 18 7.17 21.66 7.99
C ALA A 18 6.05 20.64 7.69
N LEU A 19 4.80 21.10 7.53
CA LEU A 19 3.66 20.24 7.20
C LEU A 19 3.80 19.59 5.81
N SER A 20 4.32 20.32 4.83
CA SER A 20 4.57 19.78 3.49
C SER A 20 5.66 18.70 3.47
N LEU A 21 6.72 18.86 4.27
CA LEU A 21 7.77 17.84 4.40
C LEU A 21 7.33 16.60 5.18
N ALA A 22 6.42 16.74 6.15
CA ALA A 22 5.89 15.62 6.92
C ALA A 22 5.08 14.63 6.04
N GLY A 23 4.40 15.11 5.00
CA GLY A 23 3.69 14.25 4.04
C GLY A 23 4.61 13.47 3.08
N LEU A 24 5.83 13.96 2.85
CA LEU A 24 6.84 13.34 1.98
C LEU A 24 7.69 12.28 2.68
N SER A 25 7.62 12.18 4.01
CA SER A 25 8.54 11.38 4.83
C SER A 25 7.98 10.04 5.34
N VAL A 26 6.83 9.58 4.82
CA VAL A 26 6.28 8.24 5.06
C VAL A 26 6.45 7.37 3.81
N SER A 27 7.67 6.84 3.62
CA SER A 27 7.97 5.56 2.92
C SER A 27 9.48 5.37 2.67
N LYS A 28 10.12 4.47 3.42
CA LYS A 28 10.78 3.29 2.85
C LYS A 28 10.98 2.23 3.95
N ASP A 29 10.26 1.12 4.00
CA ASP A 29 9.74 0.19 3.00
C ASP A 29 10.71 -0.92 2.62
N PHE A 30 10.12 -2.11 2.51
CA PHE A 30 10.61 -3.35 1.95
C PHE A 30 11.66 -3.22 0.83
N ASP A 31 12.50 -4.24 0.72
CA ASP A 31 13.58 -4.32 -0.28
C ASP A 31 13.05 -4.71 -1.66
N PHE A 32 12.05 -5.59 -1.69
CA PHE A 32 11.44 -6.09 -2.92
C PHE A 32 10.00 -6.53 -2.70
N PHE A 33 9.29 -6.84 -3.78
CA PHE A 33 7.98 -7.46 -3.73
C PHE A 33 8.02 -8.89 -4.22
N TYR A 34 7.32 -9.77 -3.52
CA TYR A 34 6.85 -11.01 -4.13
C TYR A 34 5.58 -10.72 -4.93
N PHE A 35 5.64 -10.93 -6.24
CA PHE A 35 4.45 -11.03 -7.08
C PHE A 35 3.97 -12.49 -7.07
N VAL A 36 2.93 -12.76 -6.29
CA VAL A 36 2.44 -14.12 -6.03
C VAL A 36 1.25 -14.43 -6.92
N GLN A 37 1.39 -15.49 -7.70
CA GLN A 37 0.35 -16.02 -8.57
C GLN A 37 -0.16 -17.37 -8.04
N GLN A 38 -1.44 -17.65 -8.22
CA GLN A 38 -2.09 -18.87 -7.77
C GLN A 38 -2.77 -19.57 -8.93
N TRP A 39 -2.65 -20.90 -8.98
CA TRP A 39 -3.41 -21.75 -9.89
C TRP A 39 -4.74 -22.15 -9.25
N PRO A 40 -5.91 -21.71 -9.77
CA PRO A 40 -7.21 -22.01 -9.18
C PRO A 40 -7.52 -23.51 -9.10
N GLY A 41 -7.02 -24.30 -10.06
CA GLY A 41 -7.23 -25.75 -10.08
C GLY A 41 -6.65 -26.44 -8.85
N SER A 42 -5.41 -26.12 -8.47
CA SER A 42 -4.76 -26.71 -7.29
C SER A 42 -5.33 -26.18 -5.97
N TYR A 43 -5.88 -24.98 -5.96
CA TYR A 43 -6.54 -24.44 -4.77
C TYR A 43 -7.87 -25.14 -4.48
N CYS A 44 -8.65 -25.42 -5.53
CA CYS A 44 -9.95 -26.06 -5.41
C CYS A 44 -9.90 -27.59 -5.33
N ASP A 45 -8.82 -28.23 -5.76
CA ASP A 45 -8.64 -29.69 -5.72
C ASP A 45 -8.00 -30.16 -4.41
N THR A 46 -8.53 -29.70 -3.28
CA THR A 46 -8.10 -30.11 -1.94
C THR A 46 -9.28 -30.68 -1.16
N LYS A 47 -9.03 -31.20 0.05
CA LYS A 47 -10.12 -31.61 0.95
C LYS A 47 -10.93 -30.42 1.49
N GLN A 48 -10.44 -29.20 1.31
CA GLN A 48 -11.13 -27.98 1.71
C GLN A 48 -12.14 -27.58 0.63
N SER A 49 -13.27 -27.00 1.04
CA SER A 49 -14.22 -26.43 0.08
C SER A 49 -13.64 -25.17 -0.57
N CYS A 50 -14.02 -24.93 -1.82
CA CYS A 50 -13.78 -23.68 -2.50
C CYS A 50 -15.08 -23.19 -3.15
N CYS A 51 -15.17 -21.87 -3.37
CA CYS A 51 -16.32 -21.25 -4.05
C CYS A 51 -15.81 -20.44 -5.23
N TYR A 52 -16.54 -20.49 -6.34
CA TYR A 52 -16.31 -19.56 -7.43
C TYR A 52 -16.82 -18.15 -7.08
N PRO A 53 -16.22 -17.10 -7.68
CA PRO A 53 -16.79 -15.75 -7.62
C PRO A 53 -18.22 -15.69 -8.16
N THR A 54 -18.94 -14.62 -7.82
CA THR A 54 -20.30 -14.37 -8.33
C THR A 54 -20.36 -14.18 -9.85
N THR A 55 -19.22 -13.87 -10.48
CA THR A 55 -19.05 -13.77 -11.94
C THR A 55 -18.89 -15.13 -12.62
N GLY A 56 -18.85 -16.23 -11.87
CA GLY A 56 -18.75 -17.60 -12.39
C GLY A 56 -17.35 -18.21 -12.28
N LYS A 57 -17.16 -19.35 -12.94
CA LYS A 57 -15.91 -20.12 -12.91
C LYS A 57 -14.75 -19.31 -13.52
N PRO A 58 -13.61 -19.15 -12.82
CA PRO A 58 -12.43 -18.49 -13.37
C PRO A 58 -11.88 -19.20 -14.61
N ALA A 59 -11.12 -18.45 -15.43
CA ALA A 59 -10.32 -19.03 -16.51
C ALA A 59 -9.32 -20.06 -15.96
N ALA A 60 -8.94 -21.04 -16.78
CA ALA A 60 -7.89 -22.00 -16.46
C ALA A 60 -6.51 -21.36 -16.68
N ASP A 61 -6.22 -20.31 -15.90
CA ASP A 61 -4.99 -19.54 -15.93
C ASP A 61 -4.55 -19.18 -14.50
N PHE A 62 -3.33 -18.70 -14.33
CA PHE A 62 -2.87 -18.15 -13.06
C PHE A 62 -3.60 -16.85 -12.72
N GLY A 63 -4.11 -16.79 -11.49
CA GLY A 63 -4.68 -15.57 -10.92
C GLY A 63 -3.68 -14.87 -10.00
N VAL A 64 -3.84 -13.56 -9.81
CA VAL A 64 -3.07 -12.80 -8.83
C VAL A 64 -3.54 -13.18 -7.43
N HIS A 65 -2.63 -13.68 -6.59
CA HIS A 65 -2.89 -13.92 -5.17
C HIS A 65 -2.52 -12.71 -4.33
N GLY A 66 -1.39 -12.08 -4.64
CA GLY A 66 -0.97 -10.88 -3.94
C GLY A 66 0.32 -10.27 -4.44
N LEU A 67 0.56 -9.04 -3.97
CA LEU A 67 1.81 -8.31 -4.13
C LEU A 67 2.32 -8.00 -2.72
N TRP A 68 3.36 -8.71 -2.27
CA TRP A 68 3.75 -8.71 -0.86
C TRP A 68 5.11 -8.04 -0.65
N PRO A 69 5.18 -6.96 0.14
CA PRO A 69 6.44 -6.30 0.47
C PRO A 69 7.31 -7.21 1.35
N ASN A 70 8.58 -7.38 1.01
CA ASN A 70 9.50 -8.27 1.72
C ASN A 70 10.92 -7.70 1.88
N TYR A 71 11.69 -8.31 2.78
CA TYR A 71 13.08 -7.95 3.08
C TYR A 71 14.05 -9.07 2.68
N ASN A 72 15.32 -8.76 2.41
CA ASN A 72 16.36 -9.75 2.13
C ASN A 72 16.83 -10.50 3.39
#